data_AF-A0A0K0IQE2-F1
#
_entry.id   AF-A0A0K0IQE2-F1
#
_cell.length_a   1.000
_cell.length_b   1.000
_cell.length_c   1.000
_cell.angle_alpha   90.00
_cell.angle_beta   90.00
_cell.angle_gamma   90.00
#
_symmetry.space_group_name_H-M   'P 1'
#
loop_
_entity.id
_entity.type
_entity.pdbx_description
1 polymer ?
#
loop_
_entity_poly.entity_id
_entity_poly.type
_entity_poly.pdbx_seq_one_letter_code
_entity_poly.pdbx_strand_id
1 'polypeptide(L)'
;MTLFSVFSGQLLYFILLHFSVLLNFSGSASASKRRIIRLLTPLSKNASSNGQRLFQNIANNEMQNIDIIYMKLSEWAKNEGPNFMKAFDENMRRAEKEAYEKREELGIEIDQLPPLVIDAIQIVDIFRQDPTRSNLEEKKMISDLKRTVEPLFVNRYQIILDRAQKLQDEYGINLFRSPFAKRRKHYFKNDEL
;
A
#
# COMPACT_ATOMS: atom_id res chain seq x y z
N MET A 1 -6.39 -24.31 54.30
CA MET A 1 -6.98 -23.30 53.38
C MET A 1 -6.01 -22.13 53.38
N THR A 2 -5.20 -21.80 52.38
CA THR A 2 -5.38 -21.67 50.94
C THR A 2 -3.98 -21.71 50.30
N LEU A 3 -3.46 -22.89 49.97
CA LEU A 3 -2.16 -23.03 49.27
C LEU A 3 -2.35 -23.45 47.79
N PHE A 4 -3.59 -23.68 47.36
CA PHE A 4 -3.91 -24.11 46.00
C PHE A 4 -4.20 -22.98 45.00
N SER A 5 -4.26 -21.70 45.42
CA SER A 5 -4.60 -20.59 44.50
C SER A 5 -3.41 -19.92 43.82
N VAL A 6 -2.17 -20.12 44.31
CA VAL A 6 -1.00 -19.39 43.76
C VAL A 6 -0.48 -20.04 42.47
N PHE A 7 -0.61 -21.37 42.34
CA PHE A 7 -0.14 -22.09 41.14
C PHE A 7 -1.02 -21.87 39.90
N SER A 8 -2.30 -21.54 40.05
CA SER A 8 -3.19 -21.32 38.91
C SER A 8 -2.94 -19.99 38.21
N GLY A 9 -2.52 -18.95 38.95
CA GLY A 9 -2.28 -17.61 38.38
C GLY A 9 -1.03 -17.56 37.50
N GLN A 10 0.07 -18.17 37.94
CA GLN A 10 1.33 -18.18 37.17
C GLN A 10 1.21 -19.06 35.91
N LEU A 11 0.52 -20.20 35.99
CA LEU A 11 0.28 -21.04 34.81
C LEU A 11 -0.55 -20.31 33.75
N LEU A 12 -1.60 -19.58 34.16
CA LEU A 12 -2.40 -18.75 33.27
C LEU A 12 -1.58 -17.62 32.62
N TYR A 13 -0.70 -16.97 33.39
CA TYR A 13 0.20 -15.95 32.84
C TYR A 13 1.15 -16.52 31.80
N PHE A 14 1.74 -17.70 32.04
CA PHE A 14 2.58 -18.40 31.07
C PHE A 14 1.82 -18.80 29.81
N ILE A 15 0.60 -19.31 29.94
CA ILE A 15 -0.26 -19.67 28.79
C ILE A 15 -0.64 -18.42 27.98
N LEU A 16 -0.99 -17.31 28.63
CA LEU A 16 -1.28 -16.03 27.96
C LEU A 16 -0.05 -15.43 27.28
N LEU A 17 1.13 -15.58 27.86
CA LEU A 17 2.39 -15.14 27.25
C LEU A 17 2.72 -15.99 26.01
N HIS A 18 2.48 -17.30 26.06
CA HIS A 18 2.67 -18.18 24.92
C HIS A 18 1.61 -17.93 23.83
N PHE A 19 0.37 -17.63 24.20
CA PHE A 19 -0.67 -17.24 23.26
C PHE A 19 -0.34 -15.91 22.57
N SER A 20 0.23 -14.92 23.26
CA SER A 20 0.65 -13.67 22.62
C SER A 20 1.86 -13.83 21.71
N VAL A 21 2.76 -14.77 22.00
CA VAL A 21 3.84 -15.14 21.06
C VAL A 21 3.28 -15.93 19.85
N LEU A 22 2.38 -16.88 20.05
CA LEU A 22 1.80 -17.68 18.97
C LEU A 22 0.82 -16.89 18.09
N LEU A 23 0.08 -15.92 18.64
CA LEU A 23 -0.78 -15.01 17.88
C LEU A 23 -0.01 -14.11 16.91
N ASN A 24 1.29 -13.88 17.16
CA ASN A 24 2.16 -13.19 16.21
C ASN A 24 2.62 -14.09 15.04
N PHE A 25 2.47 -15.42 15.15
CA PHE A 25 2.88 -16.38 14.11
C PHE A 25 1.71 -16.95 13.31
N SER A 26 0.46 -16.78 13.76
CA SER A 26 -0.73 -17.27 13.06
C SER A 26 -1.46 -16.21 12.21
N GLY A 27 -0.81 -15.08 11.92
CA GLY A 27 -1.30 -14.15 10.93
C GLY A 27 -1.27 -14.81 9.56
N SER A 28 -2.42 -15.28 9.07
CA SER A 28 -2.60 -15.62 7.65
C SER A 28 -1.92 -14.51 6.87
N ALA A 29 -0.88 -14.84 6.08
CA ALA A 29 -0.11 -13.84 5.36
C ALA A 29 -1.10 -12.97 4.60
N SER A 30 -1.37 -11.77 5.13
CA SER A 30 -2.25 -10.83 4.47
C SER A 30 -1.60 -10.61 3.12
N ALA A 31 -2.30 -11.00 2.05
CA ALA A 31 -1.70 -10.98 0.72
C ALA A 31 -1.03 -9.61 0.52
N SER A 32 0.29 -9.61 0.28
CA SER A 32 1.08 -8.39 0.22
C SER A 32 0.37 -7.40 -0.70
N LYS A 33 0.06 -6.22 -0.18
CA LYS A 33 -0.61 -5.15 -0.92
C LYS A 33 0.26 -4.72 -2.08
N ARG A 34 1.58 -4.62 -1.90
CA ARG A 34 2.53 -4.17 -2.92
C ARG A 34 2.70 -5.20 -4.04
N ARG A 35 2.54 -4.76 -5.29
CA ARG A 35 2.69 -5.58 -6.49
C ARG A 35 4.11 -6.15 -6.60
N ILE A 36 5.14 -5.35 -6.34
CA ILE A 36 6.53 -5.80 -6.44
C ILE A 36 6.83 -6.95 -5.46
N ILE A 37 6.29 -6.89 -4.24
CA ILE A 37 6.50 -7.92 -3.23
C ILE A 37 5.81 -9.22 -3.65
N ARG A 38 4.58 -9.14 -4.17
CA ARG A 38 3.90 -10.32 -4.74
C ARG A 38 4.69 -10.95 -5.90
N LEU A 39 5.25 -10.13 -6.78
CA LEU A 39 6.06 -10.59 -7.92
C LEU A 39 7.37 -11.27 -7.49
N LEU A 40 7.99 -10.80 -6.40
CA LEU A 40 9.25 -11.34 -5.88
C LEU A 40 9.06 -12.47 -4.86
N THR A 41 7.86 -12.66 -4.30
CA THR A 41 7.57 -13.72 -3.31
C THR A 41 7.92 -15.14 -3.79
N PRO A 42 7.67 -15.53 -5.06
CA PRO A 42 8.11 -16.84 -5.55
C PRO A 42 9.64 -16.96 -5.59
N LEU A 43 10.34 -15.89 -5.97
CA LEU A 43 11.80 -15.86 -6.04
C LEU A 43 12.42 -15.92 -4.64
N SER A 44 11.82 -15.26 -3.66
CA SER A 44 12.36 -15.21 -2.30
C SER A 44 12.44 -16.58 -1.64
N LYS A 45 11.57 -17.53 -2.01
CA LYS A 45 11.62 -18.93 -1.54
C LYS A 45 12.92 -19.67 -1.93
N ASN A 46 13.61 -19.19 -2.96
CA ASN A 46 14.89 -19.75 -3.43
C ASN A 46 16.11 -19.00 -2.89
N ALA A 47 15.91 -17.94 -2.10
CA ALA A 47 16.98 -17.19 -1.47
C ALA A 47 17.64 -18.01 -0.35
N SER A 48 18.82 -17.57 0.08
CA SER A 48 19.46 -18.04 1.31
C SER A 48 18.51 -17.94 2.51
N SER A 49 18.72 -18.72 3.57
CA SER A 49 17.88 -18.63 4.78
C SER A 49 17.85 -17.21 5.37
N ASN A 50 18.97 -16.49 5.28
CA ASN A 50 19.03 -15.09 5.70
C ASN A 50 18.26 -14.18 4.72
N GLY A 51 18.40 -14.40 3.42
CA GLY A 51 17.65 -13.69 2.37
C GLY A 51 16.14 -13.85 2.50
N GLN A 52 15.66 -15.05 2.80
CA GLN A 52 14.24 -15.32 3.07
C GLN A 52 13.73 -14.49 4.25
N ARG A 53 14.47 -14.47 5.36
CA ARG A 53 14.13 -13.68 6.56
C ARG A 53 14.14 -12.17 6.27
N LEU A 54 15.13 -11.68 5.54
CA LEU A 54 15.21 -10.27 5.14
C LEU A 54 14.03 -9.88 4.24
N PHE A 55 13.68 -10.71 3.26
CA PHE A 55 12.53 -10.49 2.40
C PHE A 55 11.23 -10.42 3.20
N GLN A 56 11.01 -11.36 4.14
CA GLN A 56 9.81 -11.37 4.98
C GLN A 56 9.72 -10.10 5.84
N ASN A 57 10.85 -9.61 6.36
CA ASN A 57 10.88 -8.34 7.10
C ASN A 57 10.50 -7.15 6.22
N ILE A 58 10.91 -7.13 4.95
CA ILE A 58 10.50 -6.10 3.99
C ILE A 58 8.99 -6.21 3.72
N ALA A 59 8.47 -7.42 3.48
CA ALA A 59 7.05 -7.68 3.24
C ALA A 59 6.15 -7.28 4.42
N ASN A 60 6.57 -7.54 5.65
CA ASN A 60 5.84 -7.15 6.85
C ASN A 60 5.78 -5.62 7.05
N ASN A 61 6.66 -4.87 6.40
CA ASN A 61 6.76 -3.42 6.48
C ASN A 61 6.39 -2.71 5.17
N GLU A 62 5.67 -3.40 4.26
CA GLU A 62 5.44 -2.96 2.88
C GLU A 62 4.72 -1.61 2.70
N MET A 63 4.00 -1.16 3.74
CA MET A 63 3.26 0.10 3.76
C MET A 63 4.11 1.30 4.19
N GLN A 64 5.42 1.10 4.39
CA GLN A 64 6.38 2.21 4.42
C GLN A 64 6.39 2.95 3.07
N ASN A 65 7.05 4.11 3.05
CA ASN A 65 7.30 4.86 1.83
C ASN A 65 7.86 3.92 0.73
N ILE A 66 7.30 4.01 -0.47
CA ILE A 66 7.60 3.06 -1.54
C ILE A 66 9.07 3.10 -1.97
N ASP A 67 9.70 4.26 -1.95
CA ASP A 67 11.12 4.40 -2.31
C ASP A 67 11.99 3.62 -1.33
N ILE A 68 11.62 3.61 -0.05
CA ILE A 68 12.28 2.79 0.99
C ILE A 68 12.10 1.30 0.69
N ILE A 69 10.90 0.88 0.29
CA ILE A 69 10.63 -0.53 -0.05
C ILE A 69 11.42 -0.96 -1.28
N TYR A 70 11.46 -0.14 -2.34
CA TYR A 70 12.22 -0.44 -3.54
C TYR A 70 13.73 -0.50 -3.27
N MET A 71 14.26 0.43 -2.47
CA MET A 71 15.65 0.40 -2.04
C MET A 71 15.99 -0.89 -1.29
N LYS A 72 15.18 -1.26 -0.29
CA LYS A 72 15.40 -2.49 0.50
C LYS A 72 15.31 -3.76 -0.36
N LEU A 73 14.38 -3.81 -1.32
CA LEU A 73 14.25 -4.94 -2.25
C LEU A 73 15.43 -5.03 -3.21
N SER A 74 15.93 -3.90 -3.71
CA SER A 74 17.13 -3.84 -4.56
C SER A 74 18.37 -4.32 -3.80
N GLU A 75 18.57 -3.84 -2.57
CA GLU A 75 19.67 -4.31 -1.69
C GLU A 75 19.57 -5.80 -1.39
N TRP A 76 18.37 -6.29 -1.08
CA TRP A 76 18.11 -7.71 -0.89
C TRP A 76 18.49 -8.53 -2.13
N ALA A 77 18.01 -8.12 -3.31
CA ALA A 77 18.29 -8.83 -4.56
C ALA A 77 19.79 -8.82 -4.90
N LYS A 78 20.46 -7.69 -4.67
CA LYS A 78 21.91 -7.55 -4.87
C LYS A 78 22.70 -8.51 -3.97
N ASN A 79 22.29 -8.68 -2.71
CA ASN A 79 22.96 -9.57 -1.75
C ASN A 79 22.78 -11.06 -2.07
N GLU A 80 21.65 -11.45 -2.67
CA GLU A 80 21.38 -12.83 -3.09
C GLU A 80 22.05 -13.20 -4.43
N GLY A 81 22.46 -12.19 -5.21
CA GLY A 81 23.32 -12.36 -6.37
C GLY A 81 22.69 -12.00 -7.72
N PRO A 82 23.42 -12.20 -8.82
CA PRO A 82 23.07 -11.64 -10.13
C PRO A 82 21.73 -12.14 -10.69
N ASN A 83 21.34 -13.39 -10.41
CA ASN A 83 20.05 -13.93 -10.82
C ASN A 83 18.88 -13.22 -10.12
N PHE A 84 19.05 -12.88 -8.84
CA PHE A 84 18.05 -12.14 -8.08
C PHE A 84 17.94 -10.70 -8.55
N MET A 85 19.08 -10.04 -8.78
CA MET A 85 19.10 -8.67 -9.31
C MET A 85 18.44 -8.57 -10.69
N LYS A 86 18.73 -9.52 -11.59
CA LYS A 86 18.07 -9.57 -12.90
C LYS A 86 16.55 -9.72 -12.78
N ALA A 87 16.10 -10.63 -11.92
CA ALA A 87 14.67 -10.83 -11.70
C ALA A 87 14.01 -9.61 -11.01
N PHE A 88 14.73 -8.91 -10.13
CA PHE A 88 14.28 -7.65 -9.53
C PHE A 88 14.03 -6.59 -10.62
N ASP A 89 15.00 -6.34 -11.49
CA ASP A 89 14.88 -5.35 -12.56
C ASP A 89 13.73 -5.67 -13.54
N GLU A 90 13.57 -6.94 -13.93
CA GLU A 90 12.47 -7.38 -14.80
C GLU A 90 11.10 -7.20 -14.14
N ASN A 91 10.98 -7.52 -12.84
CA ASN A 91 9.75 -7.33 -12.09
C ASN A 91 9.43 -5.86 -11.85
N MET A 92 10.44 -5.03 -11.62
CA MET A 92 10.29 -3.58 -11.48
C MET A 92 9.75 -2.95 -12.75
N ARG A 93 10.36 -3.21 -13.91
CA ARG A 93 9.87 -2.70 -15.21
C ARG A 93 8.43 -3.12 -15.49
N ARG A 94 8.08 -4.37 -15.15
CA ARG A 94 6.70 -4.86 -15.27
C ARG A 94 5.75 -4.11 -14.34
N ALA A 95 6.11 -3.94 -13.06
CA ALA A 95 5.28 -3.22 -12.11
C ALA A 95 5.09 -1.75 -12.50
N GLU A 96 6.14 -1.08 -12.98
CA GLU A 96 6.08 0.29 -13.48
C GLU A 96 5.16 0.44 -14.70
N LYS A 97 5.29 -0.48 -15.67
CA LYS A 97 4.42 -0.52 -16.85
C LYS A 97 2.95 -0.72 -16.46
N GLU A 98 2.66 -1.71 -15.61
CA GLU A 98 1.31 -1.96 -15.11
C GLU A 98 0.73 -0.75 -14.35
N ALA A 99 1.57 -0.08 -13.54
CA ALA A 99 1.18 1.10 -12.78
C ALA A 99 0.80 2.26 -13.72
N TYR A 100 1.60 2.49 -14.76
CA TYR A 100 1.33 3.51 -15.77
C TYR A 100 0.02 3.24 -16.52
N GLU A 101 -0.16 2.02 -17.04
CA GLU A 101 -1.36 1.63 -17.79
C GLU A 101 -2.62 1.81 -16.93
N LYS A 102 -2.63 1.27 -15.70
CA LYS A 102 -3.78 1.41 -14.79
C LYS A 102 -4.07 2.86 -14.40
N ARG A 103 -3.02 3.70 -14.26
CA ARG A 103 -3.20 5.14 -13.98
C ARG A 103 -3.81 5.86 -15.17
N GLU A 104 -3.36 5.56 -16.39
CA GLU A 104 -3.91 6.20 -17.60
C GLU A 104 -5.36 5.76 -17.85
N GLU A 105 -5.68 4.47 -17.68
CA GLU A 105 -7.06 3.97 -17.74
C GLU A 105 -7.97 4.69 -16.74
N LEU A 106 -7.55 4.78 -15.47
CA LEU A 106 -8.34 5.47 -14.44
C LEU A 106 -8.49 6.95 -14.75
N GLY A 107 -7.46 7.56 -15.32
CA GLY A 107 -7.48 8.95 -15.72
C GLY A 107 -8.46 9.24 -16.86
N ILE A 108 -8.55 8.38 -17.88
CA ILE A 108 -9.57 8.51 -18.96
C ILE A 108 -10.99 8.51 -18.36
N GLU A 109 -11.22 7.68 -17.34
CA GLU A 109 -12.51 7.60 -16.65
C GLU A 109 -12.82 8.86 -15.83
N ILE A 110 -11.79 9.52 -15.30
CA ILE A 110 -11.93 10.77 -14.54
C ILE A 110 -12.22 11.94 -15.45
N ASP A 111 -11.60 11.98 -16.63
CA ASP A 111 -11.80 13.05 -17.61
C ASP A 111 -13.25 13.10 -18.14
N GLN A 112 -14.07 12.08 -17.85
CA GLN A 112 -15.50 12.01 -18.15
C GLN A 112 -16.42 12.49 -17.01
N LEU A 113 -15.86 12.82 -15.84
CA LEU A 113 -16.63 13.23 -14.67
C LEU A 113 -16.90 14.74 -14.66
N PRO A 114 -17.96 15.21 -13.97
CA PRO A 114 -18.15 16.63 -13.73
C PRO A 114 -16.98 17.24 -12.95
N PRO A 115 -16.62 18.52 -13.20
CA PRO A 115 -15.49 19.17 -12.53
C PRO A 115 -15.49 19.04 -11.00
N LEU A 116 -16.65 19.25 -10.35
CA LEU A 116 -16.76 19.12 -8.88
C LEU A 116 -16.40 17.73 -8.35
N VAL A 117 -16.68 16.67 -9.13
CA VAL A 117 -16.33 15.30 -8.77
C VAL A 117 -14.83 15.09 -8.93
N ILE A 118 -14.24 15.64 -9.99
CA ILE A 118 -12.79 15.60 -10.22
C ILE A 118 -12.06 16.30 -9.09
N ASP A 119 -12.49 17.51 -8.70
CA ASP A 119 -11.92 18.29 -7.60
C ASP A 119 -12.00 17.51 -6.28
N ALA A 120 -13.14 16.88 -5.99
CA ALA A 120 -13.31 16.03 -4.81
C ALA A 120 -12.35 14.83 -4.80
N ILE A 121 -12.02 14.24 -5.97
CA ILE A 121 -11.04 13.14 -6.05
C ILE A 121 -9.63 13.68 -5.83
N GLN A 122 -9.29 14.86 -6.39
CA GLN A 122 -7.99 15.49 -6.21
C GLN A 122 -7.70 15.83 -4.77
N ILE A 123 -8.68 16.39 -4.05
CA ILE A 123 -8.54 16.70 -2.61
C ILE A 123 -8.16 15.43 -1.84
N VAL A 124 -8.83 14.30 -2.11
CA VAL A 124 -8.50 13.03 -1.47
C VAL A 124 -7.11 12.52 -1.88
N ASP A 125 -6.74 12.63 -3.16
CA ASP A 125 -5.41 12.22 -3.66
C ASP A 125 -4.27 13.05 -3.07
N ILE A 126 -4.49 14.34 -2.82
CA ILE A 126 -3.54 15.23 -2.12
C ILE A 126 -3.45 14.86 -0.64
N PHE A 127 -4.59 14.67 0.04
CA PHE A 127 -4.61 14.25 1.43
C PHE A 127 -3.87 12.93 1.64
N ARG A 128 -4.00 11.99 0.69
CA ARG A 128 -3.27 10.71 0.69
C ARG A 128 -1.76 10.83 0.48
N GLN A 129 -1.25 12.00 0.09
CA GLN A 129 0.20 12.24 0.01
C GLN A 129 0.78 12.67 1.35
N ASP A 130 -0.04 13.13 2.29
CA ASP A 130 0.41 13.50 3.62
C ASP A 130 0.82 12.23 4.40
N PRO A 131 2.09 12.15 4.87
CA PRO A 131 2.56 11.02 5.68
C PRO A 131 1.94 11.00 7.09
N THR A 132 1.36 12.11 7.55
CA THR A 132 0.72 12.25 8.86
C THR A 132 -0.77 11.99 8.85
N ARG A 133 -1.34 11.67 7.68
CA ARG A 133 -2.79 11.47 7.51
C ARG A 133 -3.36 10.42 8.46
N SER A 134 -4.55 10.70 8.97
CA SER A 134 -5.35 9.72 9.72
C SER A 134 -6.39 9.05 8.83
N ASN A 135 -6.51 7.72 8.94
CA ASN A 135 -7.58 6.96 8.31
C ASN A 135 -8.98 7.46 8.72
N LEU A 136 -9.13 7.99 9.94
CA LEU A 136 -10.40 8.54 10.42
C LEU A 136 -10.73 9.87 9.74
N GLU A 137 -9.72 10.74 9.60
CA GLU A 137 -9.85 12.03 8.91
C GLU A 137 -10.14 11.82 7.42
N GLU A 138 -9.48 10.87 6.77
CA GLU A 138 -9.75 10.52 5.38
C GLU A 138 -11.21 10.10 5.18
N LYS A 139 -11.71 9.20 6.04
CA LYS A 139 -13.10 8.73 5.98
C LYS A 139 -14.10 9.88 6.18
N LYS A 140 -13.81 10.78 7.12
CA LYS A 140 -14.64 11.97 7.37
C LYS A 140 -14.66 12.88 6.15
N MET A 141 -13.50 13.22 5.62
CA MET A 141 -13.35 14.05 4.43
C MET A 141 -14.08 13.45 3.22
N ILE A 142 -13.91 12.15 2.95
CA ILE A 142 -14.64 11.46 1.87
C ILE A 142 -16.16 11.57 2.10
N SER A 143 -16.64 11.38 3.34
CA SER A 143 -18.05 11.51 3.66
C SER A 143 -18.58 12.93 3.44
N ASP A 144 -17.80 13.95 3.77
CA ASP A 144 -18.18 15.35 3.59
C ASP A 144 -18.19 15.74 2.10
N LEU A 145 -17.17 15.34 1.34
CA LEU A 145 -17.11 15.54 -0.11
C LEU A 145 -18.23 14.80 -0.85
N LYS A 146 -18.61 13.60 -0.41
CA LYS A 146 -19.75 12.88 -1.01
C LYS A 146 -21.06 13.66 -0.97
N ARG A 147 -21.25 14.55 0.02
CA ARG A 147 -22.46 15.37 0.16
C ARG A 147 -22.53 16.50 -0.87
N THR A 148 -21.41 16.89 -1.45
CA THR A 148 -21.33 17.94 -2.48
C THR A 148 -21.42 17.36 -3.89
N VAL A 149 -21.22 16.05 -4.03
CA VAL A 149 -21.36 15.32 -5.29
C VAL A 149 -22.84 15.03 -5.58
N GLU A 150 -23.28 15.31 -6.80
CA GLU A 150 -24.63 14.97 -7.23
C GLU A 150 -24.91 13.46 -7.05
N PRO A 151 -26.11 13.07 -6.59
CA PRO A 151 -26.42 11.67 -6.28
C PRO A 151 -26.09 10.66 -7.39
N LEU A 152 -26.25 11.05 -8.66
CA LEU A 152 -25.94 10.24 -9.83
C LEU A 152 -24.46 9.82 -9.90
N PHE A 153 -23.55 10.65 -9.40
CA PHE A 153 -22.10 10.42 -9.46
C PHE A 153 -21.49 9.85 -8.18
N VAL A 154 -22.24 9.76 -7.07
CA VAL A 154 -21.70 9.28 -5.76
C VAL A 154 -21.08 7.88 -5.86
N ASN A 155 -21.74 6.95 -6.57
CA ASN A 155 -21.21 5.60 -6.76
C ASN A 155 -19.91 5.63 -7.60
N ARG A 156 -19.93 6.38 -8.70
CA ARG A 156 -18.77 6.53 -9.59
C ARG A 156 -17.58 7.14 -8.84
N TYR A 157 -17.83 8.19 -8.05
CA TYR A 157 -16.84 8.80 -7.17
C TYR A 157 -16.20 7.77 -6.23
N GLN A 158 -17.00 6.98 -5.52
CA GLN A 158 -16.47 5.94 -4.62
C GLN A 158 -15.63 4.90 -5.37
N ILE A 159 -16.09 4.42 -6.52
CA ILE A 159 -15.37 3.45 -7.35
C ILE A 159 -13.99 4.00 -7.76
N ILE A 160 -13.92 5.27 -8.16
CA ILE A 160 -12.65 5.91 -8.53
C ILE A 160 -11.72 6.03 -7.31
N LEU A 161 -12.25 6.41 -6.14
CA LEU A 161 -11.45 6.48 -4.91
C LEU A 161 -10.87 5.12 -4.48
N ASP A 162 -11.66 4.05 -4.60
CA ASP A 162 -11.23 2.69 -4.28
C ASP A 162 -10.13 2.21 -5.24
N ARG A 163 -10.27 2.52 -6.54
CA ARG A 163 -9.26 2.22 -7.54
C ARG A 163 -7.99 3.05 -7.37
N ALA A 164 -8.12 4.31 -6.97
CA ALA A 164 -6.98 5.16 -6.63
C ALA A 164 -6.26 4.65 -5.36
N GLN A 165 -7.00 4.20 -4.34
CA GLN A 165 -6.39 3.57 -3.16
C GLN A 165 -5.65 2.28 -3.55
N LYS A 166 -6.24 1.48 -4.44
CA LYS A 166 -5.58 0.27 -4.96
C LYS A 166 -4.30 0.60 -5.71
N LEU A 167 -4.26 1.66 -6.53
CA LEU A 167 -3.04 2.13 -7.17
C LEU A 167 -1.97 2.53 -6.14
N GLN A 168 -2.37 3.27 -5.12
CA GLN A 168 -1.47 3.67 -4.04
C GLN A 168 -0.96 2.46 -3.25
N ASP A 169 -1.81 1.49 -2.93
CA ASP A 169 -1.44 0.29 -2.18
C ASP A 169 -0.54 -0.64 -3.03
N GLU A 170 -0.91 -0.90 -4.29
CA GLU A 170 -0.20 -1.83 -5.15
C GLU A 170 1.13 -1.28 -5.68
N TYR A 171 1.15 0.00 -6.05
CA TYR A 171 2.25 0.59 -6.83
C TYR A 171 2.84 1.86 -6.21
N GLY A 172 2.29 2.35 -5.09
CA GLY A 172 2.76 3.56 -4.39
C GLY A 172 2.71 4.84 -5.21
N ILE A 173 1.90 4.84 -6.26
CA ILE A 173 1.67 6.02 -7.09
C ILE A 173 0.32 6.64 -6.72
N ASN A 174 0.26 7.97 -6.83
CA ASN A 174 -1.00 8.70 -6.72
C ASN A 174 -1.56 8.95 -8.13
N LEU A 175 -2.85 9.23 -8.18
CA LEU A 175 -3.59 9.34 -9.42
C LEU A 175 -3.17 10.58 -10.21
N PHE A 176 -3.11 11.73 -9.56
CA PHE A 176 -2.78 12.99 -10.22
C PHE A 176 -1.27 13.28 -10.24
N ARG A 177 -0.53 12.77 -9.23
CA ARG A 177 0.94 12.87 -9.16
C ARG A 177 1.59 11.48 -9.17
N SER A 178 2.34 11.20 -10.23
CA SER A 178 3.19 10.02 -10.33
C SER A 178 4.65 10.45 -10.52
N PRO A 179 5.62 9.84 -9.81
CA PRO A 179 7.04 10.07 -10.08
C PRO A 179 7.47 9.51 -11.46
N PHE A 180 6.66 8.64 -12.07
CA PHE A 180 7.00 7.93 -13.31
C PHE A 180 6.38 8.54 -14.58
N ALA A 181 5.52 9.55 -14.47
CA ALA A 181 4.80 10.11 -15.61
C ALA A 181 4.72 11.64 -15.54
N LYS A 182 4.70 12.29 -16.71
CA LYS A 182 4.41 13.73 -16.80
C LYS A 182 3.07 14.01 -16.09
N ARG A 183 3.05 15.09 -15.31
CA ARG A 183 1.84 15.61 -14.66
C ARG A 183 0.71 15.71 -15.69
N ARG A 184 -0.51 15.29 -15.34
CA ARG A 184 -1.69 15.57 -16.17
C ARG A 184 -1.92 17.09 -16.10
N LYS A 185 -1.65 17.78 -17.21
CA LYS A 185 -1.47 19.25 -17.33
C LYS A 185 -2.74 20.10 -17.08
N HIS A 186 -3.83 19.55 -16.57
CA HIS A 186 -5.11 20.26 -16.51
C HIS A 186 -5.63 20.59 -15.10
N TYR A 187 -4.89 20.26 -14.05
CA TYR A 187 -5.48 20.18 -12.71
C TYR A 187 -4.82 21.02 -11.61
N PHE A 188 -3.80 21.83 -11.93
CA PHE A 188 -3.29 22.85 -10.99
C PHE A 188 -2.89 24.08 -11.80
N LYS A 189 -3.31 25.27 -11.35
CA LYS A 189 -2.66 26.50 -11.81
C LYS A 189 -1.25 26.55 -11.21
N ASN A 190 -0.30 27.18 -11.91
CA ASN A 190 1.11 27.20 -11.51
C ASN A 190 1.36 27.83 -10.12
N ASP A 191 0.39 28.59 -9.62
CA ASP A 191 0.35 29.35 -8.38
C ASP A 191 -0.22 28.57 -7.18
N GLU A 192 -0.72 27.36 -7.37
CA GLU A 192 -1.24 26.47 -6.31
C GLU A 192 -0.24 25.34 -5.94
N LEU A 193 1.06 25.59 -6.18
CA LEU A 193 2.17 24.65 -6.00
C LEU A 193 3.23 25.13 -5.02
#